data_AF-X0ZJ28-F1
#
_entry.id   AF-X0ZJ28-F1
#
_cell.length_a   1.000
_cell.length_b   1.000
_cell.length_c   1.000
_cell.angle_alpha   90.00
_cell.angle_beta   90.00
_cell.angle_gamma   90.00
#
_symmetry.space_group_name_H-M   'P 1'
#
loop_
_entity.id
_entity.type
_entity.pdbx_description
1 polymer ?
#
loop_
_entity_poly.entity_id
_entity_poly.type
_entity_poly.pdbx_seq_one_letter_code
_entity_poly.pdbx_strand_id
1 'polypeptide(L)'
;MSKIGQFCLEHFLVIGIDSISKLQEILNKTKRNKCVYSEFPSLAKFLQLIYFQNPDFKQFISILQSCGKREITSKNIIDKLVIDYPNLFLNFFVKPTAKDKVVSIFLSGNKEFLMEDYKRTISDFGQYNFFFAFKRHLVHLGVLSQENTIFYKKTEELDVENDFWILGKDVLI
;
A
#
# COMPACT_ATOMS: atom_id res chain seq x y z
N MET A 1 -21.52 16.22 6.62
CA MET A 1 -20.73 15.58 5.55
C MET A 1 -19.51 16.46 5.29
N SER A 2 -18.29 15.92 5.11
CA SER A 2 -17.12 16.77 4.83
C SER A 2 -17.27 17.44 3.46
N LYS A 3 -16.66 18.62 3.24
CA LYS A 3 -16.69 19.33 1.94
C LYS A 3 -16.22 18.43 0.78
N ILE A 4 -15.25 17.57 1.06
CA ILE A 4 -14.74 16.55 0.13
C ILE A 4 -15.77 15.46 -0.14
N GLY A 5 -16.45 14.95 0.91
CA GLY A 5 -17.51 13.95 0.73
C GLY A 5 -18.66 14.48 -0.14
N GLN A 6 -18.99 15.76 0.00
CA GLN A 6 -19.98 16.43 -0.82
C GLN A 6 -19.51 16.60 -2.27
N PHE A 7 -18.28 17.06 -2.49
CA PHE A 7 -17.66 17.15 -3.84
C PHE A 7 -17.64 15.80 -4.57
N CYS A 8 -17.30 14.71 -3.85
CA CYS A 8 -17.24 13.39 -4.47
C CYS A 8 -18.63 12.82 -4.75
N LEU A 9 -19.62 13.04 -3.88
CA LEU A 9 -21.02 12.71 -4.14
C LEU A 9 -21.55 13.46 -5.37
N GLU A 10 -21.30 14.77 -5.46
CA GLU A 10 -21.66 15.58 -6.61
C GLU A 10 -20.99 15.07 -7.89
N HIS A 11 -19.71 14.72 -7.82
CA HIS A 11 -19.00 14.14 -8.95
C HIS A 11 -19.56 12.77 -9.36
N PHE A 12 -19.82 11.88 -8.40
CA PHE A 12 -20.43 10.57 -8.65
C PHE A 12 -21.79 10.70 -9.32
N LEU A 13 -22.64 11.61 -8.83
CA LEU A 13 -23.91 11.92 -9.45
C LEU A 13 -23.73 12.43 -10.90
N VAL A 14 -22.76 13.30 -11.15
CA VAL A 14 -22.44 13.82 -12.50
C VAL A 14 -22.00 12.72 -13.45
N ILE A 15 -21.20 11.74 -13.00
CA ILE A 15 -20.78 10.59 -13.81
C ILE A 15 -21.81 9.43 -13.79
N GLY A 16 -23.01 9.67 -13.25
CA GLY A 16 -24.14 8.74 -13.28
C GLY A 16 -24.12 7.66 -12.19
N ILE A 17 -23.23 7.76 -11.21
CA ILE A 17 -23.11 6.87 -10.05
C ILE A 17 -23.92 7.45 -8.90
N ASP A 18 -25.17 6.99 -8.76
CA ASP A 18 -26.10 7.40 -7.69
C ASP A 18 -26.38 6.27 -6.68
N SER A 19 -25.79 5.09 -6.91
CA SER A 19 -26.08 3.89 -6.13
C SER A 19 -24.89 2.92 -6.16
N ILE A 20 -24.82 2.07 -5.13
CA ILE A 20 -23.83 0.99 -5.03
C ILE A 20 -23.96 0.04 -6.23
N SER A 21 -25.18 -0.23 -6.71
CA SER A 21 -25.42 -1.09 -7.87
C SER A 21 -24.81 -0.53 -9.16
N LYS A 22 -24.92 0.78 -9.41
CA LYS A 22 -24.25 1.43 -10.56
C LYS A 22 -22.74 1.44 -10.42
N LEU A 23 -22.23 1.63 -9.19
CA LEU A 23 -20.79 1.50 -8.93
C LEU A 23 -20.30 0.07 -9.25
N GLN A 24 -21.05 -0.96 -8.86
CA GLN A 24 -20.77 -2.35 -9.20
C GLN A 24 -20.86 -2.63 -10.71
N GLU A 25 -21.83 -2.04 -11.40
CA GLU A 25 -21.97 -2.16 -12.86
C GLU A 25 -20.76 -1.56 -13.58
N ILE A 26 -20.31 -0.38 -13.14
CA ILE A 26 -19.10 0.26 -13.67
C ILE A 26 -17.86 -0.57 -13.36
N LEU A 27 -17.76 -1.13 -12.15
CA LEU A 27 -16.68 -2.03 -11.76
C LEU A 27 -16.65 -3.30 -12.62
N ASN A 28 -17.81 -3.81 -13.03
CA ASN A 28 -17.91 -4.95 -13.94
C ASN A 28 -17.56 -4.58 -15.40
N LYS A 29 -17.75 -3.30 -15.78
CA LYS A 29 -17.38 -2.76 -17.10
C LYS A 29 -15.90 -2.41 -17.19
N THR A 30 -15.23 -2.14 -16.07
CA THR A 30 -13.78 -1.91 -16.07
C THR A 30 -13.00 -3.15 -16.45
N LYS A 31 -12.01 -2.97 -17.33
CA LYS A 31 -11.15 -4.08 -17.76
C LYS A 31 -10.30 -4.52 -16.57
N ARG A 32 -10.21 -5.85 -16.32
CA ARG A 32 -9.40 -6.46 -15.23
C ARG A 32 -7.95 -5.95 -15.11
N ASN A 33 -7.39 -5.40 -16.18
CA ASN A 33 -5.99 -4.94 -16.26
C ASN A 33 -5.85 -3.41 -16.23
N LYS A 34 -6.92 -2.66 -16.02
CA LYS A 34 -6.85 -1.20 -15.92
C LYS A 34 -7.00 -0.74 -14.47
N CYS A 35 -6.36 0.38 -14.18
CA CYS A 35 -6.23 0.92 -12.84
C CYS A 35 -7.33 1.96 -12.56
N VAL A 36 -7.79 2.04 -11.31
CA VAL A 36 -8.85 2.97 -10.90
C VAL A 36 -8.37 4.41 -11.07
N TYR A 37 -7.12 4.70 -10.76
CA TYR A 37 -6.52 6.02 -10.98
C TYR A 37 -6.56 6.46 -12.45
N SER A 38 -6.33 5.55 -13.40
CA SER A 38 -6.31 5.90 -14.82
C SER A 38 -7.68 5.95 -15.48
N GLU A 39 -8.66 5.15 -15.02
CA GLU A 39 -10.02 5.19 -15.57
C GLU A 39 -10.95 6.17 -14.84
N PHE A 40 -10.78 6.33 -13.53
CA PHE A 40 -11.59 7.20 -12.67
C PHE A 40 -10.74 7.98 -11.67
N PRO A 41 -9.96 8.98 -12.12
CA PRO A 41 -9.07 9.75 -11.25
C PRO A 41 -9.76 10.34 -10.02
N SER A 42 -10.97 10.89 -10.17
CA SER A 42 -11.75 11.46 -9.05
C SER A 42 -12.16 10.42 -8.02
N LEU A 43 -12.54 9.21 -8.45
CA LEU A 43 -12.86 8.09 -7.55
C LEU A 43 -11.61 7.65 -6.80
N ALA A 44 -10.47 7.52 -7.49
CA ALA A 44 -9.20 7.19 -6.85
C ALA A 44 -8.79 8.22 -5.79
N LYS A 45 -8.97 9.52 -6.07
CA LYS A 45 -8.73 10.61 -5.10
C LYS A 45 -9.65 10.54 -3.89
N PHE A 46 -10.94 10.25 -4.10
CA PHE A 46 -11.87 10.05 -3.00
C PHE A 46 -11.49 8.87 -2.11
N LEU A 47 -11.19 7.72 -2.73
CA LEU A 47 -10.75 6.54 -2.00
C LEU A 47 -9.46 6.82 -1.23
N GLN A 48 -8.50 7.52 -1.85
CA GLN A 48 -7.27 7.96 -1.21
C GLN A 48 -7.62 8.74 0.08
N LEU A 49 -8.50 9.74 0.01
CA LEU A 49 -8.92 10.53 1.18
C LEU A 49 -9.58 9.70 2.29
N ILE A 50 -10.34 8.65 1.94
CA ILE A 50 -10.89 7.69 2.91
C ILE A 50 -9.76 6.90 3.58
N TYR A 51 -8.83 6.35 2.82
CA TYR A 51 -7.70 5.58 3.36
C TYR A 51 -6.79 6.45 4.24
N PHE A 52 -6.64 7.74 3.92
CA PHE A 52 -5.89 8.70 4.75
C PHE A 52 -6.52 8.97 6.12
N GLN A 53 -7.77 8.56 6.37
CA GLN A 53 -8.35 8.56 7.72
C GLN A 53 -7.72 7.50 8.63
N ASN A 54 -7.10 6.46 8.06
CA ASN A 54 -6.36 5.47 8.82
C ASN A 54 -4.96 6.03 9.16
N PRO A 55 -4.60 6.14 10.46
CA PRO A 55 -3.34 6.76 10.88
C PRO A 55 -2.12 5.99 10.40
N ASP A 56 -2.17 4.66 10.42
CA ASP A 56 -1.07 3.82 9.97
C ASP A 56 -0.86 3.95 8.46
N PHE A 57 -1.94 3.99 7.67
CA PHE A 57 -1.86 4.25 6.23
C PHE A 57 -1.22 5.61 5.97
N LYS A 58 -1.69 6.66 6.64
CA LYS A 58 -1.14 8.02 6.53
C LYS A 58 0.36 8.04 6.90
N GLN A 59 0.74 7.36 7.97
CA GLN A 59 2.13 7.25 8.40
C GLN A 59 2.96 6.50 7.35
N PHE A 60 2.46 5.40 6.79
CA PHE A 60 3.14 4.66 5.74
C PHE A 60 3.38 5.52 4.49
N ILE A 61 2.39 6.29 4.04
CA ILE A 61 2.58 7.20 2.89
C ILE A 61 3.63 8.27 3.21
N SER A 62 3.61 8.82 4.43
CA SER A 62 4.60 9.81 4.87
C SER A 62 6.02 9.22 4.88
N ILE A 63 6.17 7.95 5.25
CA ILE A 63 7.45 7.24 5.19
C ILE A 63 7.95 7.13 3.75
N LEU A 64 7.10 6.69 2.82
CA LEU A 64 7.48 6.61 1.40
C LEU A 64 7.93 7.98 0.87
N GLN A 65 7.20 9.05 1.20
CA GLN A 65 7.59 10.40 0.78
C GLN A 65 8.88 10.89 1.43
N SER A 66 9.12 10.54 2.71
CA SER A 66 10.32 10.95 3.46
C SER A 66 11.63 10.36 2.91
N CYS A 67 11.56 9.28 2.13
CA CYS A 67 12.74 8.71 1.49
C CYS A 67 13.39 9.66 0.48
N GLY A 68 12.70 10.73 0.07
CA GLY A 68 13.23 11.77 -0.83
C GLY A 68 13.55 11.29 -2.24
N LYS A 69 13.24 10.03 -2.55
CA LYS A 69 13.46 9.37 -3.83
C LYS A 69 12.13 9.09 -4.50
N ARG A 70 12.10 9.23 -5.82
CA ARG A 70 10.94 8.80 -6.62
C ARG A 70 10.79 7.27 -6.61
N GLU A 71 11.90 6.54 -6.52
CA GLU A 71 11.94 5.09 -6.54
C GLU A 71 12.57 4.57 -5.24
N ILE A 72 11.87 3.65 -4.58
CA ILE A 72 12.25 3.13 -3.26
C ILE A 72 12.20 1.61 -3.35
N THR A 73 13.26 0.92 -2.95
CA THR A 73 13.25 -0.55 -2.98
C THR A 73 12.42 -1.11 -1.83
N SER A 74 11.81 -2.27 -2.04
CA SER A 74 11.13 -3.02 -0.97
C SER A 74 12.04 -3.22 0.24
N LYS A 75 13.33 -3.49 0.03
CA LYS A 75 14.32 -3.53 1.11
C LYS A 75 14.35 -2.25 1.93
N ASN A 76 14.50 -1.09 1.28
CA ASN A 76 14.57 0.18 2.01
C ASN A 76 13.29 0.45 2.82
N ILE A 77 12.13 0.05 2.31
CA ILE A 77 10.87 0.14 3.04
C ILE A 77 10.90 -0.78 4.27
N ILE A 78 11.29 -2.05 4.11
CA ILE A 78 11.38 -3.00 5.23
C ILE A 78 12.35 -2.51 6.29
N ASP A 79 13.56 -2.08 5.90
CA ASP A 79 14.58 -1.57 6.83
C ASP A 79 14.05 -0.40 7.64
N LYS A 80 13.43 0.57 6.97
CA LYS A 80 12.83 1.75 7.61
C LYS A 80 11.74 1.34 8.60
N LEU A 81 10.88 0.39 8.22
CA LEU A 81 9.82 -0.11 9.08
C LEU A 81 10.37 -0.86 10.31
N VAL A 82 11.36 -1.73 10.13
CA VAL A 82 11.97 -2.51 11.22
C VAL A 82 12.72 -1.61 12.21
N ILE A 83 13.47 -0.63 11.69
CA ILE A 83 14.35 0.21 12.52
C ILE A 83 13.58 1.32 13.22
N ASP A 84 12.75 2.06 12.47
CA ASP A 84 12.16 3.33 12.94
C ASP A 84 10.67 3.22 13.27
N TYR A 85 9.95 2.24 12.69
CA TYR A 85 8.50 2.13 12.82
C TYR A 85 8.03 0.70 13.14
N PRO A 86 8.51 0.06 14.22
CA PRO A 86 8.28 -1.36 14.51
C PRO A 86 6.79 -1.71 14.68
N ASN A 87 5.98 -0.78 15.21
CA ASN A 87 4.53 -0.98 15.31
C ASN A 87 3.86 -1.04 13.92
N LEU A 88 4.31 -0.18 13.00
CA LEU A 88 3.79 -0.17 11.63
C LEU A 88 4.23 -1.43 10.88
N PHE A 89 5.48 -1.88 11.09
CA PHE A 89 5.96 -3.18 10.62
C PHE A 89 5.05 -4.32 11.11
N LEU A 90 4.78 -4.39 12.41
CA LEU A 90 3.90 -5.41 13.00
C LEU A 90 2.48 -5.37 12.43
N ASN A 91 1.94 -4.19 12.14
CA ASN A 91 0.57 -4.03 11.67
C ASN A 91 0.39 -4.35 10.18
N PHE A 92 1.31 -3.91 9.34
CA PHE A 92 1.20 -4.03 7.89
C PHE A 92 1.87 -5.27 7.34
N PHE A 93 3.01 -5.63 7.94
CA PHE A 93 3.90 -6.62 7.38
C PHE A 93 3.74 -7.98 8.03
N VAL A 94 3.50 -8.03 9.34
CA VAL A 94 3.57 -9.29 10.08
C VAL A 94 2.22 -9.99 10.11
N LYS A 95 2.19 -11.29 9.80
CA LYS A 95 0.98 -12.10 9.89
C LYS A 95 0.50 -12.19 11.35
N PRO A 96 -0.81 -12.19 11.62
CA PRO A 96 -1.33 -12.22 12.99
C PRO A 96 -0.74 -13.35 13.85
N THR A 97 -0.56 -14.53 13.27
CA THR A 97 -0.01 -15.73 13.93
C THR A 97 1.47 -15.63 14.30
N ALA A 98 2.20 -14.65 13.75
CA ALA A 98 3.62 -14.45 14.02
C ALA A 98 3.92 -13.20 14.87
N LYS A 99 2.91 -12.38 15.19
CA LYS A 99 3.10 -11.10 15.88
C LYS A 99 3.85 -11.26 17.20
N ASP A 100 3.45 -12.20 18.06
CA ASP A 100 4.08 -12.39 19.38
C ASP A 100 5.57 -12.77 19.28
N LYS A 101 5.92 -13.58 18.26
CA LYS A 101 7.29 -13.97 18.00
C LYS A 101 8.13 -12.78 17.53
N VAL A 102 7.58 -11.95 16.63
CA VAL A 102 8.28 -10.75 16.14
C VAL A 102 8.39 -9.67 17.24
N VAL A 103 7.37 -9.52 18.08
CA VAL A 103 7.43 -8.67 19.28
C VAL A 103 8.55 -9.13 20.21
N SER A 104 8.69 -10.44 20.46
CA SER A 104 9.79 -10.98 21.27
C SER A 104 11.17 -10.65 20.67
N ILE A 105 11.31 -10.72 19.34
CA ILE A 105 12.53 -10.32 18.63
C ILE A 105 12.85 -8.84 18.87
N PHE A 106 11.87 -7.95 18.76
CA PHE A 106 12.06 -6.53 19.06
C PHE A 106 12.44 -6.28 20.52
N LEU A 107 11.76 -6.93 21.47
CA LEU A 107 11.99 -6.74 22.92
C LEU A 107 13.36 -7.28 23.37
N SER A 108 13.88 -8.30 22.70
CA SER A 108 15.23 -8.83 22.94
C SER A 108 16.35 -7.99 22.32
N GLY A 109 16.01 -6.92 21.60
CA GLY A 109 16.99 -6.06 20.92
C GLY A 109 17.63 -6.68 19.67
N ASN A 110 17.14 -7.82 19.20
CA ASN A 110 17.72 -8.56 18.07
C ASN A 110 16.98 -8.27 16.75
N LYS A 111 16.68 -6.99 16.47
CA LYS A 111 15.87 -6.61 15.29
C LYS A 111 16.62 -6.81 13.97
N GLU A 112 17.95 -6.82 14.01
CA GLU A 112 18.86 -7.07 12.88
C GLU A 112 18.60 -8.44 12.26
N PHE A 113 18.19 -9.43 13.07
CA PHE A 113 17.75 -10.74 12.61
C PHE A 113 16.66 -10.67 11.51
N LEU A 114 15.77 -9.66 11.57
CA LEU A 114 14.71 -9.48 10.57
C LEU A 114 15.24 -8.95 9.22
N MET A 115 16.47 -8.43 9.20
CA MET A 115 17.10 -7.81 8.03
C MET A 115 18.28 -8.61 7.48
N GLU A 116 18.77 -9.63 8.20
CA GLU A 116 19.84 -10.53 7.73
C GLU A 116 19.42 -11.36 6.51
N ASP A 117 18.20 -11.90 6.52
CA ASP A 117 17.63 -12.68 5.43
C ASP A 117 16.17 -12.27 5.19
N TYR A 118 15.95 -11.34 4.26
CA TYR A 118 14.61 -10.87 3.93
C TYR A 118 13.71 -11.98 3.40
N LYS A 119 14.24 -12.95 2.65
CA LYS A 119 13.40 -14.04 2.11
C LYS A 119 12.84 -14.87 3.24
N ARG A 120 13.69 -15.22 4.21
CA ARG A 120 13.27 -15.89 5.44
C ARG A 120 12.28 -15.04 6.22
N THR A 121 12.57 -13.77 6.47
CA THR A 121 11.68 -12.86 7.21
C THR A 121 10.29 -12.80 6.58
N ILE A 122 10.21 -12.69 5.25
CA ILE A 122 8.91 -12.59 4.57
C ILE A 122 8.18 -13.95 4.56
N SER A 123 8.90 -15.06 4.42
CA SER A 123 8.31 -16.41 4.51
C SER A 123 7.80 -16.71 5.92
N ASP A 124 8.65 -16.50 6.93
CA ASP A 124 8.41 -16.86 8.32
C ASP A 124 7.40 -15.93 9.00
N PHE A 125 7.41 -14.63 8.65
CA PHE A 125 6.65 -13.60 9.36
C PHE A 125 5.76 -12.75 8.46
N GLY A 126 6.10 -12.60 7.19
CA GLY A 126 5.43 -11.70 6.27
C GLY A 126 3.98 -12.09 5.96
N GLN A 127 3.12 -11.09 5.84
CA GLN A 127 1.84 -11.20 5.15
C GLN A 127 2.12 -11.17 3.65
N TYR A 128 1.88 -12.31 2.98
CA TYR A 128 1.97 -12.44 1.53
C TYR A 128 1.33 -11.23 0.81
N ASN A 129 0.14 -10.84 1.26
CA ASN A 129 -0.64 -9.78 0.64
C ASN A 129 -0.04 -8.38 0.76
N PHE A 130 0.96 -8.14 1.60
CA PHE A 130 1.55 -6.81 1.76
C PHE A 130 2.25 -6.36 0.47
N PHE A 131 3.27 -7.06 -0.01
CA PHE A 131 3.98 -6.63 -1.22
C PHE A 131 3.13 -6.66 -2.48
N PHE A 132 2.12 -7.54 -2.52
CA PHE A 132 1.30 -7.75 -3.70
C PHE A 132 0.05 -6.89 -3.70
N ALA A 133 -0.86 -7.16 -2.76
CA ALA A 133 -2.17 -6.55 -2.73
C ALA A 133 -2.05 -5.09 -2.29
N PHE A 134 -1.23 -4.78 -1.27
CA PHE A 134 -1.09 -3.41 -0.81
C PHE A 134 -0.38 -2.53 -1.84
N LYS A 135 0.75 -2.96 -2.41
CA LYS A 135 1.41 -2.23 -3.52
C LYS A 135 0.45 -1.99 -4.68
N ARG A 136 -0.30 -3.01 -5.09
CA ARG A 136 -1.34 -2.89 -6.12
C ARG A 136 -2.41 -1.86 -5.72
N HIS A 137 -2.91 -1.90 -4.49
CA HIS A 137 -3.86 -0.91 -4.01
C HIS A 137 -3.32 0.51 -4.10
N LEU A 138 -2.05 0.74 -3.73
CA LEU A 138 -1.43 2.06 -3.87
C LEU A 138 -1.33 2.52 -5.32
N VAL A 139 -1.10 1.62 -6.27
CA VAL A 139 -1.18 1.92 -7.72
C VAL A 139 -2.61 2.30 -8.11
N HIS A 140 -3.63 1.57 -7.63
CA HIS A 140 -5.05 1.89 -7.88
C HIS A 140 -5.48 3.25 -7.32
N LEU A 141 -4.90 3.67 -6.19
CA LEU A 141 -5.17 4.97 -5.56
C LEU A 141 -4.35 6.12 -6.18
N GLY A 142 -3.41 5.83 -7.07
CA GLY A 142 -2.48 6.84 -7.62
C GLY A 142 -1.43 7.33 -6.62
N VAL A 143 -1.25 6.62 -5.50
CA VAL A 143 -0.13 6.83 -4.57
C VAL A 143 1.18 6.38 -5.22
N LEU A 144 1.14 5.22 -5.86
CA LEU A 144 2.23 4.72 -6.69
C LEU A 144 1.92 4.96 -8.18
N SER A 145 2.95 5.16 -8.98
CA SER A 145 2.83 5.36 -10.42
C SER A 145 2.33 4.08 -11.12
N GLN A 146 1.77 4.24 -12.32
CA GLN A 146 1.35 3.12 -13.16
C GLN A 146 2.53 2.34 -13.77
N GLU A 147 3.75 2.87 -13.64
CA GLU A 147 4.99 2.22 -14.10
C GLU A 147 5.44 1.11 -13.13
N ASN A 148 4.85 1.04 -11.94
CA ASN A 148 5.15 -0.01 -10.98
C ASN A 148 4.78 -1.38 -11.54
N THR A 149 5.76 -2.27 -11.56
CA THR A 149 5.50 -3.69 -11.78
C THR A 149 4.88 -4.28 -10.52
N ILE A 150 3.78 -5.01 -10.72
CA ILE A 150 3.18 -5.80 -9.65
C ILE A 150 3.77 -7.20 -9.79
N PHE A 151 4.55 -7.61 -8.80
CA PHE A 151 5.03 -8.98 -8.72
C PHE A 151 3.81 -9.92 -8.52
N TYR A 152 3.76 -11.07 -9.18
CA TYR A 152 2.64 -12.03 -9.04
C TYR A 152 3.11 -13.46 -8.72
N LYS A 153 4.41 -13.63 -8.46
CA LYS A 153 4.99 -14.94 -8.20
C LYS A 153 5.04 -15.22 -6.70
N LYS A 154 5.57 -16.39 -6.33
CA LYS A 154 5.74 -16.78 -4.93
C LYS A 154 6.66 -15.81 -4.19
N THR A 155 6.41 -15.61 -2.90
CA THR A 155 7.24 -14.78 -2.01
C THR A 155 8.73 -15.14 -2.05
N GLU A 156 9.05 -16.42 -2.18
CA GLU A 156 10.43 -16.94 -2.24
C GLU A 156 11.23 -16.40 -3.45
N GLU A 157 10.50 -16.01 -4.49
CA GLU A 157 11.05 -15.43 -5.73
C GLU A 157 11.11 -13.90 -5.68
N LEU A 158 10.63 -13.26 -4.60
CA LEU A 158 10.69 -11.80 -4.46
C LEU A 158 12.15 -11.38 -4.25
N ASP A 159 12.62 -10.52 -5.15
CA ASP A 159 13.88 -9.82 -5.02
C ASP A 159 13.63 -8.43 -4.44
N VAL A 160 13.81 -8.29 -3.12
CA VAL A 160 13.53 -7.04 -2.40
C VAL A 160 14.47 -5.89 -2.76
N GLU A 161 15.63 -6.21 -3.34
CA GLU A 161 16.62 -5.22 -3.79
C GLU A 161 16.21 -4.62 -5.14
N ASN A 162 15.58 -5.41 -6.00
CA ASN A 162 15.16 -5.02 -7.34
C ASN A 162 13.63 -4.80 -7.48
N ASP A 163 12.87 -4.93 -6.39
CA ASP A 163 11.44 -4.57 -6.35
C ASP A 163 11.29 -3.08 -5.97
N PHE A 164 11.00 -2.24 -6.95
CA PHE A 164 10.88 -0.80 -6.78
C PHE A 164 9.44 -0.34 -6.57
N TRP A 165 9.27 0.61 -5.67
CA TRP A 165 8.03 1.34 -5.39
C TRP A 165 8.21 2.76 -5.93
N ILE A 166 7.61 3.03 -7.10
CA ILE A 166 7.73 4.30 -7.82
C ILE A 166 6.57 5.21 -7.39
N LEU A 167 6.86 6.33 -6.76
CA LEU A 167 5.83 7.28 -6.30
C LEU A 167 5.04 7.90 -7.47
N GLY A 168 3.74 8.08 -7.26
CA GLY A 168 2.86 8.82 -8.16
C GLY A 168 3.11 10.32 -8.11
N LYS A 169 2.71 11.05 -9.16
CA LYS A 169 2.91 12.51 -9.26
C LYS A 169 1.99 13.31 -8.33
N ASP A 170 0.82 12.77 -8.01
CA ASP A 170 -0.28 13.50 -7.37
C ASP A 170 -0.66 12.92 -6.01
N VAL A 171 0.30 12.52 -5.17
CA VAL A 171 -0.04 11.98 -3.83
C VAL A 171 -0.66 13.09 -2.97
N LEU A 172 -1.96 12.97 -2.65
CA LEU A 172 -2.67 13.96 -1.83
C LEU A 172 -2.08 14.02 -0.41
N ILE A 173 -2.03 15.24 0.13
CA ILE A 173 -1.73 15.57 1.53
C ILE A 173 -2.97 16.24 2.13
#